data_AF-A0A378STN1-F1
#
_entry.id   AF-A0A378STN1-F1
#
_cell.length_a   1.000
_cell.length_b   1.000
_cell.length_c   1.000
_cell.angle_alpha   90.00
_cell.angle_beta   90.00
_cell.angle_gamma   90.00
#
_symmetry.space_group_name_H-M   'P 1'
#
loop_
_entity.id
_entity.type
_entity.pdbx_description
1 polymer ?
#
loop_
_entity_poly.entity_id
_entity_poly.type
_entity_poly.pdbx_seq_one_letter_code
_entity_poly.pdbx_strand_id
1 'polypeptide(L)'
;MAPQPLLPGQVLRLGVAAGTGTATADYGIGATDLCEFMEFPSGILQVCGDSFAGQAVGFGGWYSPIALHVVGDTLEDPGGVRYNGVTGVDTPLLAESTLPGESQLPAGIIEINRENWMLVTTTRDLVPQRSRLVKAEAGQGNWKTVPGSEREAGFAGGRQTQISGYYDPIPTAESERGWVYIVANNFDRSGPAVLYRATPQTFTDRSAWQGWTGAGWGEEPAPLWSDRVGEMSVRQIDGLTMLSYFNATTGNMEIRVASDPTQLGTAPMTTVVVAAPWPDPVDALPPPQDNRLAQPYGGYISPGSTPDAVRVFVSQWNTMARGGTPYRVIQYAVNPIKPW
;
A
#
# COMPACT_ATOMS: atom_id res chain seq x y z
N MET A 1 3.93 18.86 25.67
CA MET A 1 2.50 19.17 25.43
C MET A 1 2.00 18.08 24.49
N ALA A 2 1.00 17.28 24.88
CA ALA A 2 0.48 16.26 23.97
C ALA A 2 -0.09 16.97 22.72
N PRO A 3 0.10 16.45 21.51
CA PRO A 3 -0.47 17.04 20.31
C PRO A 3 -2.00 17.11 20.46
N GLN A 4 -2.61 18.21 20.00
CA GLN A 4 -4.06 18.30 19.99
C GLN A 4 -4.65 17.18 19.11
N PRO A 5 -5.75 16.55 19.53
CA PRO A 5 -6.46 15.59 18.69
C PRO A 5 -6.88 16.25 17.37
N LEU A 6 -6.77 15.51 16.27
CA LEU A 6 -7.26 15.96 14.97
C LEU A 6 -8.80 16.01 15.00
N LEU A 7 -9.39 17.08 14.49
CA LEU A 7 -10.83 17.16 14.24
C LEU A 7 -11.22 16.33 13.00
N PRO A 8 -12.46 15.85 12.88
CA PRO A 8 -12.91 15.15 11.67
C PRO A 8 -12.61 15.94 10.38
N GLY A 9 -12.03 15.26 9.39
CA GLY A 9 -11.55 15.82 8.14
C GLY A 9 -10.17 16.48 8.19
N GLN A 10 -9.56 16.65 9.37
CA GLN A 10 -8.23 17.25 9.47
C GLN A 10 -7.12 16.28 9.10
N VAL A 11 -6.09 16.84 8.48
CA VAL A 11 -4.85 16.15 8.10
C VAL A 11 -3.65 16.92 8.63
N LEU A 12 -2.62 16.21 9.05
CA LEU A 12 -1.32 16.75 9.43
C LEU A 12 -0.21 15.95 8.75
N ARG A 13 0.72 16.62 8.06
CA ARG A 13 1.98 16.02 7.61
C ARG A 13 2.93 15.90 8.79
N LEU A 14 3.42 14.69 9.07
CA LEU A 14 4.33 14.45 10.18
C LEU A 14 5.79 14.58 9.77
N GLY A 15 6.18 13.95 8.66
CA GLY A 15 7.58 13.95 8.24
C GLY A 15 7.87 12.98 7.11
N VAL A 16 9.08 13.08 6.56
CA VAL A 16 9.59 12.08 5.61
C VAL A 16 10.01 10.86 6.43
N ALA A 17 9.47 9.69 6.09
CA ALA A 17 9.75 8.43 6.78
C ALA A 17 10.93 7.69 6.14
N ALA A 18 10.93 7.51 4.82
CA ALA A 18 11.93 6.71 4.12
C ALA A 18 12.35 7.32 2.78
N GLY A 19 13.52 6.94 2.27
CA GLY A 19 14.04 7.36 0.96
C GLY A 19 14.83 8.67 1.01
N THR A 20 14.73 9.48 -0.03
CA THR A 20 15.57 10.69 -0.21
C THR A 20 15.58 11.57 1.04
N GLY A 21 16.78 11.85 1.55
CA GLY A 21 17.01 12.74 2.69
C GLY A 21 16.73 12.12 4.05
N THR A 22 16.60 10.80 4.15
CA THR A 22 16.32 10.09 5.41
C THR A 22 17.45 9.18 5.85
N ALA A 23 17.36 8.68 7.09
CA ALA A 23 18.31 7.75 7.68
C ALA A 23 18.27 6.34 7.04
N THR A 24 17.33 6.03 6.13
CA THR A 24 17.37 4.75 5.40
C THR A 24 18.64 4.61 4.55
N ALA A 25 19.31 5.72 4.23
CA ALA A 25 20.59 5.74 3.54
C ALA A 25 21.69 5.01 4.30
N ASP A 26 21.63 4.97 5.65
CA ASP A 26 22.59 4.25 6.49
C ASP A 26 22.52 2.73 6.29
N TYR A 27 21.40 2.25 5.73
CA TYR A 27 21.18 0.85 5.35
C TYR A 27 21.31 0.62 3.84
N GLY A 28 21.91 1.58 3.12
CA GLY A 28 22.08 1.48 1.66
C GLY A 28 20.80 1.70 0.87
N ILE A 29 19.80 2.39 1.43
CA ILE A 29 18.54 2.77 0.77
C ILE A 29 18.40 4.29 0.80
N GLY A 30 18.99 4.97 -0.18
CA GLY A 30 18.94 6.42 -0.31
C GLY A 30 17.66 6.94 -0.96
N ALA A 31 16.90 6.10 -1.66
CA ALA A 31 15.66 6.47 -2.33
C ALA A 31 14.74 5.25 -2.43
N THR A 32 13.44 5.40 -2.19
CA THR A 32 12.48 4.27 -2.16
C THR A 32 11.03 4.75 -2.29
N ASP A 33 10.14 3.83 -2.63
CA ASP A 33 8.70 4.07 -2.62
C ASP A 33 7.85 2.89 -2.15
N LEU A 34 6.53 3.09 -2.22
CA LEU A 34 5.44 2.21 -1.79
C LEU A 34 5.46 1.98 -0.27
N CYS A 35 6.33 1.10 0.22
CA CYS A 35 6.56 0.81 1.64
C CYS A 35 5.27 0.45 2.42
N GLU A 36 4.56 -0.59 1.96
CA GLU A 36 3.37 -1.14 2.61
C GLU A 36 3.72 -1.96 3.87
N PHE A 37 2.86 -1.92 4.88
CA PHE A 37 3.12 -2.57 6.17
C PHE A 37 2.75 -4.05 6.20
N MET A 38 3.61 -4.82 6.86
CA MET A 38 3.42 -6.23 7.16
C MET A 38 3.73 -6.47 8.64
N GLU A 39 2.78 -7.02 9.40
CA GLU A 39 2.94 -7.28 10.83
C GLU A 39 3.29 -8.75 11.07
N PHE A 40 4.35 -8.99 11.83
CA PHE A 40 4.71 -10.31 12.34
C PHE A 40 4.81 -10.28 13.86
N PRO A 41 4.67 -11.42 14.55
CA PRO A 41 4.96 -11.50 15.98
C PRO A 41 6.38 -11.04 16.35
N SER A 42 7.34 -11.14 15.42
CA SER A 42 8.73 -10.73 15.60
C SER A 42 9.00 -9.25 15.32
N GLY A 43 8.04 -8.51 14.75
CA GLY A 43 8.20 -7.11 14.38
C GLY A 43 7.44 -6.72 13.12
N ILE A 44 7.58 -5.46 12.73
CA ILE A 44 6.88 -4.85 11.59
C ILE A 44 7.88 -4.64 10.45
N LEU A 45 7.48 -5.00 9.24
CA LEU A 45 8.21 -4.68 8.01
C LEU A 45 7.45 -3.63 7.20
N GLN A 46 8.18 -2.75 6.53
CA GLN A 46 7.66 -1.98 5.40
C GLN A 46 8.25 -2.53 4.10
N VAL A 47 7.42 -3.14 3.27
CA VAL A 47 7.83 -3.69 1.98
C VAL A 47 7.71 -2.61 0.92
N CYS A 48 8.87 -2.19 0.42
CA CYS A 48 9.02 -1.09 -0.52
C CYS A 48 9.21 -1.60 -1.95
N GLY A 49 8.86 -0.75 -2.91
CA GLY A 49 9.01 -1.01 -4.33
C GLY A 49 10.44 -0.82 -4.81
N ASP A 50 10.59 -0.12 -5.94
CA ASP A 50 11.91 0.18 -6.46
C ASP A 50 12.69 1.01 -5.44
N SER A 51 13.91 0.57 -5.16
CA SER A 51 14.76 1.15 -4.12
C SER A 51 16.18 1.29 -4.63
N PHE A 52 16.82 2.41 -4.30
CA PHE A 52 18.13 2.76 -4.81
C PHE A 52 19.09 3.12 -3.67
N ALA A 53 20.36 2.73 -3.82
CA ALA A 53 21.37 3.07 -2.82
C ALA A 53 21.70 4.57 -2.78
N GLY A 54 21.59 5.25 -3.91
CA GLY A 54 21.75 6.70 -4.02
C GLY A 54 20.47 7.47 -3.65
N GLN A 55 20.60 8.79 -3.57
CA GLN A 55 19.52 9.71 -3.13
C GLN A 55 18.48 10.05 -4.21
N ALA A 56 18.44 9.26 -5.28
CA ALA A 56 17.59 9.47 -6.45
C ALA A 56 17.37 8.16 -7.23
N VAL A 57 16.28 8.08 -7.98
CA VAL A 57 15.99 6.97 -8.90
C VAL A 57 17.15 6.77 -9.88
N GLY A 58 17.65 5.54 -9.97
CA GLY A 58 18.73 5.15 -10.88
C GLY A 58 20.16 5.42 -10.38
N PHE A 59 20.34 5.92 -9.14
CA PHE A 59 21.66 6.17 -8.57
C PHE A 59 22.06 5.05 -7.60
N GLY A 60 23.22 4.44 -7.82
CA GLY A 60 23.71 3.33 -6.99
C GLY A 60 23.05 1.99 -7.32
N GLY A 61 23.16 1.01 -6.41
CA GLY A 61 22.49 -0.29 -6.57
C GLY A 61 20.96 -0.15 -6.61
N TRP A 62 20.30 -0.94 -7.45
CA TRP A 62 18.84 -1.01 -7.58
C TRP A 62 18.32 -2.33 -7.01
N TYR A 63 17.36 -2.24 -6.09
CA TYR A 63 16.74 -3.35 -5.39
C TYR A 63 15.23 -3.28 -5.53
N SER A 64 14.57 -4.40 -5.81
CA SER A 64 13.12 -4.44 -6.00
C SER A 64 12.57 -5.86 -5.82
N PRO A 65 11.73 -6.12 -4.79
CA PRO A 65 11.41 -5.26 -3.64
C PRO A 65 12.45 -5.36 -2.51
N ILE A 66 12.37 -4.45 -1.53
CA ILE A 66 13.09 -4.52 -0.24
C ILE A 66 12.11 -4.43 0.93
N ALA A 67 12.52 -4.87 2.12
CA ALA A 67 11.75 -4.77 3.35
C ALA A 67 12.55 -4.03 4.43
N LEU A 68 12.13 -2.82 4.78
CA LEU A 68 12.69 -2.06 5.90
C LEU A 68 12.14 -2.61 7.22
N HIS A 69 13.02 -2.76 8.22
CA HIS A 69 12.65 -3.27 9.54
C HIS A 69 12.29 -2.09 10.45
N VAL A 70 11.00 -1.99 10.79
CA VAL A 70 10.47 -0.87 11.58
C VAL A 70 10.78 -1.10 13.06
N VAL A 71 11.27 -0.06 13.74
CA VAL A 71 11.36 -0.06 15.20
C VAL A 71 9.94 0.14 15.76
N GLY A 72 9.37 -0.91 16.35
CA GLY A 72 7.92 -1.05 16.52
C GLY A 72 7.19 0.05 17.29
N ASP A 73 7.86 0.75 18.23
CA ASP A 73 7.26 1.84 19.01
C ASP A 73 7.32 3.22 18.32
N THR A 74 7.83 3.29 17.08
CA THR A 74 8.13 4.57 16.41
C THR A 74 7.09 5.06 15.42
N LEU A 75 6.08 4.25 15.10
CA LEU A 75 5.03 4.63 14.14
C LEU A 75 4.24 5.86 14.61
N GLU A 76 4.10 6.02 15.93
CA GLU A 76 3.39 7.12 16.57
C GLU A 76 4.34 8.14 17.24
N ASP A 77 5.66 7.93 17.12
CA ASP A 77 6.67 8.79 17.77
C ASP A 77 6.71 10.17 17.08
N PRO A 78 6.63 11.27 17.84
CA PRO A 78 6.82 12.62 17.30
C PRO A 78 8.15 12.82 16.56
N GLY A 79 9.18 12.03 16.88
CA GLY A 79 10.47 12.01 16.20
C GLY A 79 10.46 11.33 14.83
N GLY A 80 9.35 10.70 14.44
CA GLY A 80 9.18 9.98 13.19
C GLY A 80 9.57 8.50 13.28
N VAL A 81 9.20 7.76 12.23
CA VAL A 81 9.50 6.33 12.10
C VAL A 81 10.99 6.09 12.03
N ARG A 82 11.47 5.08 12.76
CA ARG A 82 12.86 4.63 12.72
C ARG A 82 12.97 3.22 12.18
N TYR A 83 14.10 2.93 11.56
CA TYR A 83 14.44 1.62 11.02
C TYR A 83 15.74 1.12 11.63
N ASN A 84 15.84 -0.20 11.84
CA ASN A 84 17.03 -0.85 12.39
C ASN A 84 17.65 -1.89 11.43
N GLY A 85 17.16 -1.98 10.20
CA GLY A 85 17.67 -2.91 9.20
C GLY A 85 16.86 -2.92 7.91
N VAL A 86 17.36 -3.70 6.94
CA VAL A 86 16.71 -3.95 5.66
C VAL A 86 16.96 -5.39 5.22
N THR A 87 15.98 -6.00 4.56
CA THR A 87 16.11 -7.26 3.81
C THR A 87 15.84 -6.98 2.33
N GLY A 88 16.50 -7.68 1.41
CA GLY A 88 16.36 -7.44 -0.03
C GLY A 88 17.54 -6.73 -0.70
N VAL A 89 18.54 -6.31 0.09
CA VAL A 89 19.78 -5.68 -0.42
C VAL A 89 20.86 -6.74 -0.67
N ASP A 90 21.38 -7.38 0.39
CA ASP A 90 22.43 -8.40 0.26
C ASP A 90 21.89 -9.74 -0.22
N THR A 91 20.70 -10.10 0.26
CA THR A 91 19.93 -11.27 -0.17
C THR A 91 18.61 -10.78 -0.73
N PRO A 92 18.22 -11.18 -1.96
CA PRO A 92 16.95 -10.78 -2.55
C PRO A 92 15.76 -11.07 -1.64
N LEU A 93 14.76 -10.19 -1.63
CA LEU A 93 13.57 -10.43 -0.82
C LEU A 93 12.74 -11.58 -1.39
N LEU A 94 12.69 -11.71 -2.71
CA LEU A 94 11.96 -12.76 -3.43
C LEU A 94 12.93 -13.84 -3.93
N ALA A 95 12.49 -15.10 -3.92
CA ALA A 95 13.29 -16.22 -4.41
C ALA A 95 13.51 -16.19 -5.93
N GLU A 96 12.56 -15.63 -6.69
CA GLU A 96 12.64 -15.53 -8.14
C GLU A 96 13.36 -14.26 -8.56
N SER A 97 14.33 -14.40 -9.46
CA SER A 97 15.08 -13.28 -10.02
C SER A 97 14.26 -12.43 -10.97
N THR A 98 14.48 -11.12 -10.93
CA THR A 98 13.94 -10.17 -11.90
C THR A 98 14.71 -10.25 -13.22
N LEU A 99 14.00 -10.33 -14.36
CA LEU A 99 14.64 -10.30 -15.67
C LEU A 99 15.14 -8.88 -16.02
N PRO A 100 16.16 -8.72 -16.88
CA PRO A 100 16.60 -7.40 -17.31
C PRO A 100 15.46 -6.56 -17.91
N GLY A 101 15.33 -5.32 -17.44
CA GLY A 101 14.27 -4.39 -17.85
C GLY A 101 12.90 -4.65 -17.23
N GLU A 102 12.79 -5.62 -16.32
CA GLU A 102 11.60 -5.80 -15.47
C GLU A 102 11.84 -5.25 -14.06
N SER A 103 10.75 -5.00 -13.34
CA SER A 103 10.72 -4.76 -11.90
C SER A 103 9.71 -5.68 -11.24
N GLN A 104 9.93 -6.07 -9.97
CA GLN A 104 9.00 -6.87 -9.17
C GLN A 104 8.49 -6.03 -8.01
N LEU A 105 7.26 -5.52 -8.12
CA LEU A 105 6.74 -4.53 -7.18
C LEU A 105 5.72 -5.16 -6.22
N PRO A 106 5.71 -4.75 -4.94
CA PRO A 106 4.63 -5.10 -4.03
C PRO A 106 3.34 -4.48 -4.56
N ALA A 107 2.33 -5.32 -4.76
CA ALA A 107 1.05 -4.98 -5.34
C ALA A 107 -0.10 -5.23 -4.36
N GLY A 108 0.19 -5.29 -3.05
CA GLY A 108 -0.78 -5.52 -2.00
C GLY A 108 -0.34 -6.56 -0.99
N ILE A 109 -0.62 -6.30 0.29
CA ILE A 109 -0.39 -7.24 1.40
C ILE A 109 -1.72 -7.59 2.06
N ILE A 110 -1.89 -8.87 2.42
CA ILE A 110 -3.03 -9.37 3.19
C ILE A 110 -2.51 -10.32 4.27
N GLU A 111 -2.87 -10.02 5.52
CA GLU A 111 -2.64 -10.92 6.64
C GLU A 111 -3.86 -11.81 6.86
N ILE A 112 -3.64 -13.12 6.96
CA ILE A 112 -4.67 -14.12 7.26
C ILE A 112 -4.13 -15.04 8.35
N ASN A 113 -4.77 -15.06 9.51
CA ASN A 113 -4.35 -15.91 10.65
C ASN A 113 -2.85 -15.78 11.02
N ARG A 114 -2.32 -14.54 11.07
CA ARG A 114 -0.89 -14.24 11.34
C ARG A 114 0.09 -14.71 10.28
N GLU A 115 -0.41 -15.15 9.13
CA GLU A 115 0.41 -15.37 7.95
C GLU A 115 0.25 -14.20 6.98
N ASN A 116 1.36 -13.72 6.45
CA ASN A 116 1.36 -12.61 5.50
C ASN A 116 1.53 -13.11 4.08
N TRP A 117 0.62 -12.68 3.21
CA TRP A 117 0.66 -12.92 1.79
C TRP A 117 0.85 -11.59 1.09
N MET A 118 1.76 -11.56 0.11
CA MET A 118 1.96 -10.38 -0.72
C MET A 118 1.68 -10.74 -2.17
N LEU A 119 0.90 -9.93 -2.86
CA LEU A 119 0.85 -9.97 -4.31
C LEU A 119 2.09 -9.25 -4.84
N VAL A 120 2.84 -9.91 -5.70
CA VAL A 120 3.92 -9.30 -6.48
C VAL A 120 3.44 -9.16 -7.90
N THR A 121 3.58 -7.97 -8.46
CA THR A 121 3.34 -7.72 -9.89
C THR A 121 4.66 -7.40 -10.56
N THR A 122 5.00 -8.22 -11.55
CA THR A 122 6.15 -7.95 -12.42
C THR A 122 5.73 -6.98 -13.51
N THR A 123 6.48 -5.91 -13.66
CA THR A 123 6.21 -4.84 -14.62
C THR A 123 7.40 -4.62 -15.56
N ARG A 124 7.12 -4.04 -16.73
CA ARG A 124 8.11 -3.40 -17.60
C ARG A 124 7.61 -2.01 -17.91
N ASP A 125 8.40 -0.99 -17.59
CA ASP A 125 7.99 0.42 -17.72
C ASP A 125 6.62 0.68 -17.04
N LEU A 126 6.41 0.08 -15.85
CA LEU A 126 5.16 0.10 -15.08
C LEU A 126 3.95 -0.58 -15.74
N VAL A 127 4.11 -1.21 -16.90
CA VAL A 127 3.07 -2.04 -17.54
C VAL A 127 3.10 -3.44 -16.93
N PRO A 128 2.00 -3.94 -16.32
CA PRO A 128 1.96 -5.26 -15.71
C PRO A 128 2.15 -6.36 -16.77
N GLN A 129 3.00 -7.33 -16.45
CA GLN A 129 3.25 -8.51 -17.29
C GLN A 129 2.57 -9.74 -16.68
N ARG A 130 2.83 -9.98 -15.39
CA ARG A 130 2.33 -11.11 -14.62
C ARG A 130 2.26 -10.75 -13.14
N SER A 131 1.43 -11.47 -12.39
CA SER A 131 1.32 -11.30 -10.95
C SER A 131 1.24 -12.66 -10.25
N ARG A 132 1.76 -12.74 -9.02
CA ARG A 132 1.72 -13.98 -8.23
C ARG A 132 1.68 -13.66 -6.75
N LEU A 133 1.14 -14.58 -5.95
CA LEU A 133 1.20 -14.47 -4.50
C LEU A 133 2.55 -15.02 -4.03
N VAL A 134 3.14 -14.38 -3.04
CA VAL A 134 4.30 -14.87 -2.30
C VAL A 134 3.93 -14.98 -0.83
N LYS A 135 4.43 -16.01 -0.16
CA LYS A 135 4.30 -16.16 1.29
C LYS A 135 5.51 -15.49 1.94
N ALA A 136 5.25 -14.48 2.78
CA ALA A 136 6.30 -13.74 3.44
C ALA A 136 6.72 -14.43 4.74
N GLU A 137 8.03 -14.43 5.00
CA GLU A 137 8.63 -15.07 6.16
C GLU A 137 9.53 -14.05 6.88
N ALA A 138 9.22 -13.74 8.13
CA ALA A 138 9.99 -12.77 8.89
C ALA A 138 11.44 -13.21 9.10
N GLY A 139 12.36 -12.24 9.07
CA GLY A 139 13.77 -12.47 9.40
C GLY A 139 14.62 -13.11 8.30
N GLN A 140 14.06 -13.40 7.12
CA GLN A 140 14.84 -13.89 5.98
C GLN A 140 14.34 -13.38 4.63
N GLY A 141 15.25 -13.33 3.65
CA GLY A 141 14.92 -13.11 2.24
C GLY A 141 14.49 -14.40 1.53
N ASN A 142 14.46 -14.38 0.20
CA ASN A 142 14.05 -15.49 -0.65
C ASN A 142 12.61 -16.01 -0.40
N TRP A 143 11.66 -15.08 -0.20
CA TRP A 143 10.25 -15.41 -0.07
C TRP A 143 9.75 -16.14 -1.32
N LYS A 144 9.00 -17.22 -1.09
CA LYS A 144 8.63 -18.17 -2.12
C LYS A 144 7.28 -17.81 -2.72
N THR A 145 7.20 -17.96 -4.04
CA THR A 145 5.94 -17.97 -4.77
C THR A 145 5.03 -19.07 -4.26
N VAL A 146 3.77 -18.73 -4.06
CA VAL A 146 2.72 -19.68 -3.74
C VAL A 146 2.42 -20.52 -4.99
N PRO A 147 2.56 -21.85 -4.93
CA PRO A 147 2.37 -22.71 -6.10
C PRO A 147 1.01 -22.47 -6.77
N GLY A 148 1.02 -22.31 -8.10
CA GLY A 148 -0.20 -22.12 -8.90
C GLY A 148 -0.87 -20.76 -8.77
N SER A 149 -0.27 -19.78 -8.06
CA SER A 149 -0.86 -18.44 -7.89
C SER A 149 -0.55 -17.44 -9.02
N GLU A 150 0.41 -17.76 -9.89
CA GLU A 150 0.79 -16.90 -11.00
C GLU A 150 -0.37 -16.73 -12.00
N ARG A 151 -0.55 -15.51 -12.50
CA ARG A 151 -1.50 -15.16 -13.54
C ARG A 151 -0.89 -14.11 -14.47
N GLU A 152 -1.19 -14.24 -15.76
CA GLU A 152 -0.95 -13.21 -16.76
C GLU A 152 -1.65 -11.89 -16.41
N ALA A 153 -1.13 -10.76 -16.90
CA ALA A 153 -1.70 -9.44 -16.65
C ALA A 153 -3.19 -9.30 -17.03
N GLY A 154 -3.67 -10.07 -18.01
CA GLY A 154 -5.07 -10.04 -18.46
C GLY A 154 -6.06 -10.83 -17.59
N PHE A 155 -5.60 -11.57 -16.59
CA PHE A 155 -6.48 -12.38 -15.74
C PHE A 155 -7.54 -11.52 -15.03
N ALA A 156 -8.78 -12.02 -14.96
CA ALA A 156 -9.94 -11.27 -14.47
C ALA A 156 -10.08 -9.88 -15.12
N GLY A 157 -9.78 -9.78 -16.42
CA GLY A 157 -9.79 -8.50 -17.15
C GLY A 157 -8.78 -7.48 -16.62
N GLY A 158 -7.68 -7.93 -16.02
CA GLY A 158 -6.63 -7.10 -15.43
C GLY A 158 -6.90 -6.61 -14.00
N ARG A 159 -8.10 -6.86 -13.46
CA ARG A 159 -8.58 -6.36 -12.16
C ARG A 159 -7.96 -7.03 -10.93
N GLN A 160 -7.03 -7.97 -11.11
CA GLN A 160 -6.35 -8.64 -10.01
C GLN A 160 -4.83 -8.54 -10.12
N THR A 161 -4.32 -7.48 -10.74
CA THR A 161 -2.87 -7.20 -10.78
C THR A 161 -2.42 -6.27 -9.64
N GLN A 162 -3.34 -5.76 -8.85
CA GLN A 162 -3.08 -5.09 -7.58
C GLN A 162 -4.25 -5.35 -6.63
N ILE A 163 -3.94 -5.58 -5.36
CA ILE A 163 -4.90 -5.92 -4.30
C ILE A 163 -4.59 -5.14 -3.03
N SER A 164 -5.53 -5.14 -2.11
CA SER A 164 -5.33 -4.94 -0.69
C SER A 164 -6.48 -5.62 0.04
N GLY A 165 -6.31 -6.01 1.30
CA GLY A 165 -7.35 -6.75 1.99
C GLY A 165 -7.12 -6.93 3.47
N TYR A 166 -8.16 -7.38 4.14
CA TYR A 166 -8.10 -7.81 5.53
C TYR A 166 -8.92 -9.09 5.72
N TYR A 167 -8.58 -9.83 6.77
CA TYR A 167 -9.28 -11.01 7.19
C TYR A 167 -10.20 -10.69 8.38
N ASP A 168 -11.49 -10.90 8.19
CA ASP A 168 -12.50 -10.89 9.25
C ASP A 168 -12.74 -12.33 9.73
N PRO A 169 -12.30 -12.70 10.94
CA PRO A 169 -12.44 -14.06 11.44
C PRO A 169 -13.85 -14.41 11.93
N ILE A 170 -14.83 -13.49 11.87
CA ILE A 170 -16.18 -13.72 12.36
C ILE A 170 -16.89 -14.74 11.45
N PRO A 171 -17.31 -15.91 11.99
CA PRO A 171 -18.00 -16.92 11.19
C PRO A 171 -19.34 -16.42 10.64
N THR A 172 -19.65 -16.78 9.41
CA THR A 172 -20.98 -16.63 8.81
C THR A 172 -21.52 -18.00 8.38
N ALA A 173 -22.80 -18.07 8.02
CA ALA A 173 -23.39 -19.30 7.48
C ALA A 173 -22.69 -19.78 6.18
N GLU A 174 -22.05 -18.87 5.46
CA GLU A 174 -21.36 -19.13 4.19
C GLU A 174 -19.84 -19.32 4.36
N SER A 175 -19.29 -18.93 5.50
CA SER A 175 -17.88 -19.20 5.84
C SER A 175 -17.70 -19.36 7.34
N GLU A 176 -17.54 -20.61 7.77
CA GLU A 176 -17.34 -20.99 9.18
C GLU A 176 -16.05 -20.42 9.80
N ARG A 177 -15.11 -19.97 8.97
CA ARG A 177 -13.85 -19.34 9.39
C ARG A 177 -13.78 -17.86 9.04
N GLY A 178 -14.91 -17.24 8.73
CA GLY A 178 -14.94 -15.83 8.32
C GLY A 178 -14.36 -15.59 6.92
N TRP A 179 -14.20 -14.33 6.56
CA TRP A 179 -13.95 -13.89 5.19
C TRP A 179 -12.67 -13.11 5.06
N VAL A 180 -11.96 -13.31 3.95
CA VAL A 180 -10.93 -12.39 3.48
C VAL A 180 -11.60 -11.46 2.48
N TYR A 181 -11.68 -10.17 2.81
CA TYR A 181 -12.18 -9.13 1.92
C TYR A 181 -11.02 -8.51 1.16
N ILE A 182 -11.19 -8.36 -0.15
CA ILE A 182 -10.10 -8.03 -1.08
C ILE A 182 -10.57 -6.93 -2.01
N VAL A 183 -10.02 -5.73 -1.84
CA VAL A 183 -10.16 -4.65 -2.82
C VAL A 183 -9.10 -4.88 -3.89
N ALA A 184 -9.49 -4.91 -5.16
CA ALA A 184 -8.60 -5.22 -6.27
C ALA A 184 -8.81 -4.27 -7.46
N ASN A 185 -7.77 -4.07 -8.27
CA ASN A 185 -7.80 -3.26 -9.48
C ASN A 185 -6.67 -3.69 -10.44
N ASN A 186 -6.31 -2.80 -11.37
CA ASN A 186 -5.15 -2.94 -12.23
C ASN A 186 -3.95 -2.13 -11.72
N PHE A 187 -2.76 -2.74 -11.77
CA PHE A 187 -1.51 -2.12 -11.30
C PHE A 187 -1.19 -0.81 -12.04
N ASP A 188 -1.58 -0.71 -13.31
CA ASP A 188 -1.34 0.47 -14.16
C ASP A 188 -2.30 1.63 -13.91
N ARG A 189 -3.21 1.51 -12.93
CA ARG A 189 -4.16 2.55 -12.51
C ARG A 189 -5.14 2.95 -13.61
N SER A 190 -5.33 2.11 -14.62
CA SER A 190 -6.20 2.43 -15.76
C SER A 190 -7.69 2.23 -15.46
N GLY A 191 -8.04 1.58 -14.34
CA GLY A 191 -9.41 1.20 -14.01
C GLY A 191 -9.81 1.47 -12.55
N PRO A 192 -11.08 1.23 -12.23
CA PRO A 192 -11.63 1.40 -10.89
C PRO A 192 -11.29 0.23 -9.95
N ALA A 193 -11.50 0.45 -8.65
CA ALA A 193 -11.48 -0.63 -7.66
C ALA A 193 -12.76 -1.48 -7.75
N VAL A 194 -12.58 -2.78 -7.57
CA VAL A 194 -13.63 -3.78 -7.37
C VAL A 194 -13.41 -4.49 -6.05
N LEU A 195 -14.46 -5.16 -5.54
CA LEU A 195 -14.41 -5.90 -4.29
C LEU A 195 -14.63 -7.39 -4.54
N TYR A 196 -13.81 -8.20 -3.90
CA TYR A 196 -13.93 -9.64 -3.81
C TYR A 196 -13.99 -10.09 -2.35
N ARG A 197 -14.48 -11.31 -2.14
CA ARG A 197 -14.24 -12.06 -0.90
C ARG A 197 -13.80 -13.49 -1.20
N ALA A 198 -13.03 -14.07 -0.29
CA ALA A 198 -12.65 -15.48 -0.32
C ALA A 198 -12.63 -16.05 1.10
N THR A 199 -12.72 -17.37 1.22
CA THR A 199 -12.41 -18.02 2.50
C THR A 199 -10.89 -18.03 2.70
N PRO A 200 -10.39 -18.13 3.95
CA PRO A 200 -8.95 -18.31 4.19
C PRO A 200 -8.33 -19.49 3.41
N GLN A 201 -9.11 -20.54 3.17
CA GLN A 201 -8.67 -21.76 2.49
C GLN A 201 -8.58 -21.57 0.97
N THR A 202 -9.44 -20.72 0.39
CA THR A 202 -9.50 -20.49 -1.06
C THR A 202 -8.77 -19.23 -1.50
N PHE A 203 -8.29 -18.41 -0.57
CA PHE A 203 -7.63 -17.14 -0.84
C PHE A 203 -6.50 -17.23 -1.88
N THR A 204 -5.65 -18.25 -1.80
CA THR A 204 -4.50 -18.37 -2.73
C THR A 204 -4.92 -18.75 -4.15
N ASP A 205 -6.12 -19.28 -4.33
CA ASP A 205 -6.73 -19.51 -5.64
C ASP A 205 -7.57 -18.31 -6.06
N ARG A 206 -6.94 -17.39 -6.78
CA ARG A 206 -7.55 -16.17 -7.31
C ARG A 206 -8.76 -16.39 -8.22
N SER A 207 -8.90 -17.56 -8.83
CA SER A 207 -10.09 -17.90 -9.64
C SER A 207 -11.31 -18.30 -8.81
N ALA A 208 -11.13 -18.58 -7.51
CA ALA A 208 -12.21 -18.93 -6.59
C ALA A 208 -12.80 -17.71 -5.86
N TRP A 209 -12.26 -16.51 -6.08
CA TRP A 209 -12.71 -15.29 -5.42
C TRP A 209 -14.11 -14.88 -5.89
N GLN A 210 -14.98 -14.55 -4.94
CA GLN A 210 -16.36 -14.14 -5.20
C GLN A 210 -16.41 -12.62 -5.38
N GLY A 211 -16.79 -12.14 -6.58
CA GLY A 211 -16.92 -10.72 -6.87
C GLY A 211 -18.21 -10.12 -6.28
N TRP A 212 -18.13 -8.87 -5.82
CA TRP A 212 -19.28 -8.08 -5.38
C TRP A 212 -19.92 -7.34 -6.56
N THR A 213 -21.20 -7.57 -6.81
CA THR A 213 -21.95 -6.96 -7.94
C THR A 213 -22.58 -5.62 -7.60
N GLY A 214 -22.47 -5.15 -6.34
CA GLY A 214 -23.31 -4.08 -5.80
C GLY A 214 -24.61 -4.56 -5.16
N ALA A 215 -25.00 -5.81 -5.39
CA ALA A 215 -26.20 -6.42 -4.80
C ALA A 215 -25.97 -7.82 -4.21
N GLY A 216 -24.95 -8.55 -4.68
CA GLY A 216 -24.66 -9.91 -4.26
C GLY A 216 -23.22 -10.33 -4.56
N TRP A 217 -22.87 -11.56 -4.16
CA TRP A 217 -21.54 -12.13 -4.30
C TRP A 217 -21.51 -13.30 -5.28
N GLY A 218 -20.36 -13.52 -5.92
CA GLY A 218 -20.07 -14.75 -6.68
C GLY A 218 -20.19 -14.62 -8.20
N GLU A 219 -20.50 -13.43 -8.69
CA GLU A 219 -20.49 -13.11 -10.12
C GLU A 219 -19.35 -12.12 -10.45
N GLU A 220 -19.31 -11.66 -11.70
CA GLU A 220 -18.37 -10.63 -12.15
C GLU A 220 -18.55 -9.35 -11.31
N PRO A 221 -17.50 -8.86 -10.64
CA PRO A 221 -17.67 -7.71 -9.76
C PRO A 221 -17.96 -6.42 -10.53
N ALA A 222 -18.80 -5.57 -9.93
CA ALA A 222 -19.02 -4.21 -10.38
C ALA A 222 -17.97 -3.27 -9.76
N PRO A 223 -17.58 -2.19 -10.46
CA PRO A 223 -16.80 -1.11 -9.86
C PRO A 223 -17.47 -0.57 -8.59
N LEU A 224 -16.67 -0.37 -7.52
CA LEU A 224 -17.18 0.27 -6.29
C LEU A 224 -17.56 1.74 -6.56
N TRP A 225 -16.78 2.43 -7.39
CA TRP A 225 -17.08 3.75 -7.97
C TRP A 225 -16.34 3.89 -9.30
N SER A 226 -16.56 4.99 -10.03
CA SER A 226 -16.08 5.16 -11.42
C SER A 226 -14.65 5.68 -11.56
N ASP A 227 -14.03 6.18 -10.50
CA ASP A 227 -12.70 6.78 -10.62
C ASP A 227 -11.63 5.72 -10.85
N ARG A 228 -10.55 6.13 -11.52
CA ARG A 228 -9.35 5.33 -11.67
C ARG A 228 -8.53 5.42 -10.41
N VAL A 229 -8.10 4.30 -9.87
CA VAL A 229 -7.40 4.25 -8.58
C VAL A 229 -6.16 3.36 -8.65
N GLY A 230 -5.24 3.58 -7.72
CA GLY A 230 -4.00 2.82 -7.58
C GLY A 230 -3.54 2.76 -6.12
N GLU A 231 -2.56 1.88 -5.87
CA GLU A 231 -1.84 1.73 -4.60
C GLU A 231 -2.77 1.75 -3.39
N MET A 232 -3.64 0.74 -3.34
CA MET A 232 -4.68 0.68 -2.34
C MET A 232 -4.15 0.10 -1.02
N SER A 233 -4.71 0.56 0.08
CA SER A 233 -4.50 0.00 1.42
C SER A 233 -5.82 -0.04 2.16
N VAL A 234 -6.40 -1.23 2.31
CA VAL A 234 -7.61 -1.46 3.11
C VAL A 234 -7.27 -2.19 4.39
N ARG A 235 -7.77 -1.67 5.51
CA ARG A 235 -7.66 -2.29 6.84
C ARG A 235 -9.01 -2.24 7.55
N GLN A 236 -9.23 -3.20 8.43
CA GLN A 236 -10.30 -3.10 9.42
C GLN A 236 -9.71 -2.49 10.69
N ILE A 237 -10.28 -1.37 11.14
CA ILE A 237 -9.83 -0.63 12.33
C ILE A 237 -11.05 -0.35 13.19
N ASP A 238 -11.07 -0.87 14.42
CA ASP A 238 -12.21 -0.79 15.34
C ASP A 238 -13.56 -1.18 14.70
N GLY A 239 -13.55 -2.23 13.87
CA GLY A 239 -14.71 -2.74 13.16
C GLY A 239 -15.10 -1.93 11.92
N LEU A 240 -14.46 -0.79 11.64
CA LEU A 240 -14.67 -0.01 10.43
C LEU A 240 -13.75 -0.47 9.31
N THR A 241 -14.27 -0.53 8.09
CA THR A 241 -13.47 -0.72 6.88
C THR A 241 -12.93 0.63 6.41
N MET A 242 -11.61 0.77 6.42
CA MET A 242 -10.93 1.99 5.96
C MET A 242 -10.08 1.67 4.74
N LEU A 243 -10.32 2.37 3.64
CA LEU A 243 -9.59 2.22 2.38
C LEU A 243 -8.90 3.53 2.03
N SER A 244 -7.57 3.55 2.07
CA SER A 244 -6.75 4.63 1.51
C SER A 244 -6.23 4.23 0.13
N TYR A 245 -6.16 5.18 -0.80
CA TYR A 245 -5.79 4.92 -2.19
C TYR A 245 -5.31 6.19 -2.90
N PHE A 246 -4.54 6.02 -3.96
CA PHE A 246 -4.26 7.06 -4.93
C PHE A 246 -5.41 7.17 -5.94
N ASN A 247 -6.00 8.35 -6.10
CA ASN A 247 -7.02 8.62 -7.11
C ASN A 247 -6.35 9.15 -8.37
N ALA A 248 -6.19 8.30 -9.39
CA ALA A 248 -5.58 8.68 -10.67
C ALA A 248 -6.49 9.56 -11.54
N THR A 249 -7.77 9.74 -11.18
CA THR A 249 -8.64 10.74 -11.82
C THR A 249 -8.30 12.16 -11.36
N THR A 250 -8.04 12.35 -10.06
CA THR A 250 -7.81 13.68 -9.45
C THR A 250 -6.34 13.98 -9.17
N GLY A 251 -5.51 12.95 -9.04
CA GLY A 251 -4.13 13.01 -8.56
C GLY A 251 -3.99 13.01 -7.03
N ASN A 252 -5.10 12.94 -6.28
CA ASN A 252 -5.09 13.06 -4.81
C ASN A 252 -4.80 11.72 -4.11
N MET A 253 -4.40 11.81 -2.84
CA MET A 253 -4.52 10.69 -1.90
C MET A 253 -5.82 10.82 -1.13
N GLU A 254 -6.59 9.75 -1.07
CA GLU A 254 -7.93 9.76 -0.51
C GLU A 254 -8.11 8.62 0.49
N ILE A 255 -9.04 8.77 1.42
CA ILE A 255 -9.45 7.71 2.35
C ILE A 255 -10.97 7.67 2.46
N ARG A 256 -11.54 6.47 2.40
CA ARG A 256 -12.95 6.18 2.61
C ARG A 256 -13.14 5.34 3.86
N VAL A 257 -14.22 5.60 4.60
CA VAL A 257 -14.55 4.87 5.83
C VAL A 257 -15.97 4.33 5.72
N ALA A 258 -16.11 3.03 5.90
CA ALA A 258 -17.38 2.32 5.79
C ALA A 258 -17.58 1.38 7.00
N SER A 259 -18.83 1.13 7.37
CA SER A 259 -19.14 0.13 8.40
C SER A 259 -18.98 -1.31 7.90
N ASP A 260 -19.05 -1.51 6.58
CA ASP A 260 -18.90 -2.80 5.91
C ASP A 260 -18.19 -2.59 4.55
N PRO A 261 -17.33 -3.53 4.09
CA PRO A 261 -16.59 -3.36 2.84
C PRO A 261 -17.49 -3.18 1.61
N THR A 262 -18.71 -3.74 1.60
CA THR A 262 -19.67 -3.55 0.49
C THR A 262 -20.18 -2.12 0.36
N GLN A 263 -20.02 -1.29 1.40
CA GLN A 263 -20.45 0.10 1.44
C GLN A 263 -19.36 1.09 0.99
N LEU A 264 -18.14 0.61 0.69
CA LEU A 264 -17.02 1.47 0.26
C LEU A 264 -17.37 2.38 -0.93
N GLY A 265 -18.23 1.92 -1.84
CA GLY A 265 -18.64 2.69 -3.02
C GLY A 265 -19.40 3.99 -2.72
N THR A 266 -20.13 4.04 -1.61
CA THR A 266 -20.94 5.19 -1.19
C THR A 266 -20.46 5.84 0.11
N ALA A 267 -19.42 5.28 0.71
CA ALA A 267 -18.79 5.76 1.93
C ALA A 267 -18.34 7.23 1.82
N PRO A 268 -18.40 8.01 2.92
CA PRO A 268 -17.77 9.32 2.96
C PRO A 268 -16.28 9.22 2.65
N MET A 269 -15.76 10.24 1.97
CA MET A 269 -14.38 10.35 1.54
C MET A 269 -13.74 11.58 2.19
N THR A 270 -12.47 11.42 2.60
CA THR A 270 -11.59 12.52 3.03
C THR A 270 -10.37 12.58 2.13
N THR A 271 -10.00 13.76 1.64
CA THR A 271 -8.74 13.94 0.91
C THR A 271 -7.59 14.03 1.91
N VAL A 272 -6.69 13.04 1.89
CA VAL A 272 -5.50 13.00 2.74
C VAL A 272 -4.43 13.93 2.18
N VAL A 273 -4.17 13.88 0.87
CA VAL A 273 -3.19 14.73 0.21
C VAL A 273 -3.81 15.33 -1.04
N VAL A 274 -3.70 16.65 -1.18
CA VAL A 274 -4.12 17.37 -2.38
C VAL A 274 -2.95 17.43 -3.35
N ALA A 275 -3.17 16.95 -4.57
CA ALA A 275 -2.17 17.05 -5.63
C ALA A 275 -1.83 18.52 -5.91
N ALA A 276 -0.54 18.84 -5.98
CA ALA A 276 -0.07 20.20 -6.25
C ALA A 276 1.08 20.19 -7.27
N PRO A 277 1.39 21.33 -7.91
CA PRO A 277 2.62 21.48 -8.67
C PRO A 277 3.86 21.28 -7.79
N TRP A 278 4.99 20.93 -8.41
CA TRP A 278 6.28 20.90 -7.74
C TRP A 278 6.66 22.30 -7.21
N PRO A 279 7.14 22.40 -5.95
CA PRO A 279 7.68 23.63 -5.41
C PRO A 279 9.07 23.96 -6.00
N ASP A 280 9.53 25.18 -5.74
CA ASP A 280 10.92 25.60 -5.94
C ASP A 280 11.46 26.10 -4.57
N PRO A 281 12.44 25.41 -3.95
CA PRO A 281 13.15 24.23 -4.46
C PRO A 281 12.30 22.94 -4.42
N VAL A 282 12.68 21.96 -5.26
CA VAL A 282 11.89 20.73 -5.53
C VAL A 282 11.73 19.80 -4.33
N ASP A 283 12.66 19.86 -3.37
CA ASP A 283 12.68 19.06 -2.15
C ASP A 283 11.83 19.66 -1.01
N ALA A 284 11.41 20.92 -1.14
CA ALA A 284 10.64 21.64 -0.14
C ALA A 284 9.30 20.94 0.17
N LEU A 285 8.94 20.98 1.44
CA LEU A 285 7.63 20.53 1.93
C LEU A 285 6.92 21.71 2.58
N PRO A 286 5.60 21.86 2.40
CA PRO A 286 4.85 22.94 3.01
C PRO A 286 4.75 22.74 4.54
N PRO A 287 4.26 23.75 5.30
CA PRO A 287 3.99 23.60 6.73
C PRO A 287 3.11 22.38 7.03
N PRO A 288 3.22 21.74 8.21
CA PRO A 288 2.51 20.50 8.53
C PRO A 288 1.00 20.50 8.28
N GLN A 289 0.34 21.65 8.42
CA GLN A 289 -1.11 21.80 8.26
C GLN A 289 -1.55 21.92 6.79
N ASP A 290 -0.62 22.10 5.86
CA ASP A 290 -0.87 22.12 4.43
C ASP A 290 -0.54 20.74 3.86
N ASN A 291 -1.58 20.00 3.50
CA ASN A 291 -1.48 18.63 3.00
C ASN A 291 -1.29 18.56 1.47
N ARG A 292 -0.75 19.61 0.85
CA ARG A 292 -0.40 19.60 -0.57
C ARG A 292 0.91 18.84 -0.82
N LEU A 293 0.95 18.05 -1.90
CA LEU A 293 2.15 17.34 -2.34
C LEU A 293 2.18 17.20 -3.86
N ALA A 294 3.37 17.31 -4.44
CA ALA A 294 3.57 17.06 -5.86
C ALA A 294 3.74 15.57 -6.14
N GLN A 295 3.00 15.08 -7.13
CA GLN A 295 3.01 13.69 -7.61
C GLN A 295 2.91 12.64 -6.49
N PRO A 296 1.89 12.70 -5.62
CA PRO A 296 1.69 11.69 -4.59
C PRO A 296 1.21 10.37 -5.21
N TYR A 297 1.51 9.26 -4.56
CA TYR A 297 0.93 7.93 -4.78
C TYR A 297 1.20 7.04 -3.56
N GLY A 298 0.80 5.77 -3.56
CA GLY A 298 0.91 4.94 -2.36
C GLY A 298 -0.32 5.13 -1.47
N GLY A 299 -0.11 5.44 -0.19
CA GLY A 299 -1.21 5.67 0.75
C GLY A 299 -1.43 4.49 1.68
N TYR A 300 -0.36 3.92 2.23
CA TYR A 300 -0.44 2.72 3.03
C TYR A 300 -0.74 3.03 4.49
N ILE A 301 -1.77 2.39 5.02
CA ILE A 301 -2.22 2.56 6.40
C ILE A 301 -1.27 1.80 7.33
N SER A 302 -0.74 2.47 8.35
CA SER A 302 0.16 1.80 9.30
C SER A 302 -0.58 1.04 10.40
N PRO A 303 0.04 -0.03 10.93
CA PRO A 303 -0.34 -0.62 12.21
C PRO A 303 -0.47 0.43 13.31
N GLY A 304 -1.36 0.19 14.27
CA GLY A 304 -1.61 1.10 15.39
C GLY A 304 -2.48 2.32 15.08
N SER A 305 -2.86 2.53 13.82
CA SER A 305 -3.83 3.55 13.42
C SER A 305 -5.16 3.37 14.15
N THR A 306 -5.81 4.48 14.51
CA THR A 306 -7.16 4.50 15.09
C THR A 306 -8.13 5.24 14.15
N PRO A 307 -9.45 5.09 14.32
CA PRO A 307 -10.42 5.86 13.52
C PRO A 307 -10.28 7.38 13.66
N ASP A 308 -9.73 7.87 14.77
CA ASP A 308 -9.53 9.30 15.02
C ASP A 308 -8.14 9.81 14.57
N ALA A 309 -7.21 8.90 14.26
CA ALA A 309 -5.86 9.23 13.85
C ALA A 309 -5.28 8.10 13.00
N VAL A 310 -5.72 8.01 11.75
CA VAL A 310 -5.15 7.07 10.78
C VAL A 310 -3.81 7.62 10.28
N ARG A 311 -2.76 6.80 10.34
CA ARG A 311 -1.46 7.14 9.77
C ARG A 311 -1.35 6.57 8.37
N VAL A 312 -1.03 7.43 7.40
CA VAL A 312 -0.98 7.11 5.97
C VAL A 312 0.40 7.46 5.43
N PHE A 313 1.03 6.49 4.77
CA PHE A 313 2.38 6.63 4.20
C PHE A 313 2.27 6.82 2.68
N VAL A 314 2.63 8.01 2.22
CA VAL A 314 2.44 8.49 0.85
C VAL A 314 3.80 8.62 0.18
N SER A 315 3.96 7.96 -0.96
CA SER A 315 5.14 8.08 -1.80
C SER A 315 5.10 9.35 -2.64
N GLN A 316 6.28 9.89 -2.93
CA GLN A 316 6.47 11.03 -3.80
C GLN A 316 7.65 10.73 -4.73
N TRP A 317 7.43 10.91 -6.03
CA TRP A 317 8.47 10.72 -7.04
C TRP A 317 8.47 11.87 -8.05
N ASN A 318 9.58 12.60 -8.13
CA ASN A 318 9.80 13.59 -9.17
C ASN A 318 10.13 12.96 -10.52
N THR A 319 9.17 12.94 -11.44
CA THR A 319 9.35 12.42 -12.81
C THR A 319 9.63 13.50 -13.85
N MET A 320 9.89 14.75 -13.45
CA MET A 320 10.23 15.83 -14.38
C MET A 320 11.57 15.58 -15.10
N ALA A 321 11.84 16.32 -16.18
CA ALA A 321 13.13 16.26 -16.87
C ALA A 321 14.29 16.63 -15.91
N ARG A 322 15.34 15.81 -15.87
CA ARG A 322 16.43 15.87 -14.85
C ARG A 322 15.95 15.65 -13.41
N GLY A 323 14.77 15.04 -13.24
CA GLY A 323 14.21 14.60 -11.97
C GLY A 323 14.84 13.29 -11.47
N GLY A 324 14.04 12.47 -10.80
CA GLY A 324 14.48 11.28 -10.07
C GLY A 324 14.67 11.51 -8.57
N THR A 325 14.57 12.78 -8.12
CA THR A 325 14.62 13.17 -6.71
C THR A 325 13.70 14.36 -6.44
N PRO A 326 12.97 14.40 -5.32
CA PRO A 326 12.91 13.37 -4.29
C PRO A 326 12.21 12.09 -4.77
N TYR A 327 12.61 10.98 -4.17
CA TYR A 327 11.97 9.67 -4.28
C TYR A 327 11.92 9.06 -2.87
N ARG A 328 10.78 9.31 -2.20
CA ARG A 328 10.64 9.19 -0.75
C ARG A 328 9.22 8.85 -0.34
N VAL A 329 9.08 8.40 0.91
CA VAL A 329 7.80 8.13 1.58
C VAL A 329 7.60 9.13 2.72
N ILE A 330 6.42 9.71 2.81
CA ILE A 330 6.04 10.77 3.75
C ILE A 330 4.85 10.31 4.57
N GLN A 331 4.93 10.48 5.89
CA GLN A 331 3.87 10.12 6.82
C GLN A 331 2.90 11.30 7.03
N TYR A 332 1.61 10.98 6.93
CA TYR A 332 0.49 11.85 7.25
C TYR A 332 -0.36 11.24 8.35
N ALA A 333 -1.05 12.07 9.10
CA ALA A 333 -2.08 11.69 10.05
C ALA A 333 -3.41 12.30 9.61
N VAL A 334 -4.48 11.52 9.60
CA VAL A 334 -5.81 11.98 9.21
C VAL A 334 -6.85 11.48 10.21
N ASN A 335 -7.78 12.35 10.62
CA ASN A 335 -9.04 11.93 11.24
C ASN A 335 -10.10 11.90 10.14
N PRO A 336 -10.35 10.76 9.47
CA PRO A 336 -11.27 10.72 8.35
C PRO A 336 -12.72 10.96 8.80
N ILE A 337 -13.52 11.51 7.89
CA ILE A 337 -14.98 11.55 8.05
C ILE A 337 -15.51 10.11 8.07
N LYS A 338 -16.29 9.80 9.10
CA LYS A 338 -16.89 8.47 9.32
C LYS A 338 -18.36 8.47 8.86
N PRO A 339 -18.93 7.30 8.55
CA PRO A 339 -20.38 7.17 8.39
C PRO A 339 -21.08 7.52 9.71
N TRP A 340 -22.26 8.15 9.60
CA TRP A 340 -23.08 8.57 10.74
C TRP A 340 -23.88 7.42 11.34
#